data_AF-A0A9E0LWP7-F1
#
_entry.id   AF-A0A9E0LWP7-F1
#
_cell.length_a   1.000
_cell.length_b   1.000
_cell.length_c   1.000
_cell.angle_alpha   90.00
_cell.angle_beta   90.00
_cell.angle_gamma   90.00
#
_symmetry.space_group_name_H-M   'P 1'
#
loop_
_entity.id
_entity.type
_entity.pdbx_description
1 polymer ?
#
loop_
_entity_poly.entity_id
_entity_poly.type
_entity_poly.pdbx_seq_one_letter_code
_entity_poly.pdbx_strand_id
1 'polypeptide(L)' 'MQLGILGLQKVGKTTLFNTLTASREATGKFLASDATHLGIAKVPDPRLATPRDLFNPKKYTP' A
#
# COMPACT_ATOMS: atom_id res chain seq x y z
N MET A 1 6.34 3.17 -10.69
CA MET A 1 7.57 3.25 -9.87
C MET A 1 7.42 2.32 -8.68
N GLN A 2 8.51 1.77 -8.14
CA GLN A 2 8.51 0.88 -6.99
C GLN A 2 9.29 1.51 -5.84
N LEU A 3 8.81 1.36 -4.59
CA LEU A 3 9.47 1.82 -3.38
C LEU A 3 9.73 0.62 -2.46
N GLY A 4 10.87 0.64 -1.76
CA GLY A 4 11.23 -0.40 -0.78
C GLY A 4 11.14 0.12 0.65
N ILE A 5 10.55 -0.69 1.54
CA ILE A 5 10.55 -0.42 2.99
C ILE A 5 11.73 -1.18 3.61
N LEU A 6 12.77 -0.43 4.02
CA LEU A 6 14.01 -0.97 4.58
C LEU A 6 14.13 -0.67 6.08
N GLY A 7 14.86 -1.50 6.82
CA GLY A 7 15.11 -1.29 8.25
C GLY A 7 15.50 -2.57 8.99
N LEU A 8 15.88 -2.43 10.26
CA LEU A 8 16.30 -3.54 11.12
C LEU A 8 15.16 -4.51 11.43
N GLN A 9 15.49 -5.67 12.00
CA GLN A 9 14.48 -6.64 12.41
C GLN A 9 13.58 -6.07 13.51
N LYS A 10 12.28 -6.40 13.46
CA LYS A 10 11.26 -6.04 14.47
C LYS A 10 10.96 -4.53 14.64
N VAL A 11 11.35 -3.67 13.71
CA VAL A 11 11.02 -2.22 13.74
C VAL A 11 9.63 -1.87 13.20
N GLY A 12 8.80 -2.88 12.88
CA GLY A 12 7.43 -2.67 12.39
C GLY A 12 7.29 -2.51 10.87
N LYS A 13 8.28 -2.92 10.06
CA LYS A 13 8.23 -2.84 8.58
C LYS A 13 6.96 -3.46 7.97
N THR A 14 6.62 -4.68 8.37
CA THR A 14 5.42 -5.39 7.87
C THR A 14 4.13 -4.72 8.34
N THR A 15 4.13 -4.15 9.55
CA THR A 15 3.00 -3.36 10.05
C THR A 15 2.77 -2.12 9.17
N LEU A 16 3.83 -1.37 8.88
CA LEU A 16 3.75 -0.20 8.00
C LEU A 16 3.30 -0.58 6.59
N PHE A 17 3.87 -1.65 6.03
CA PHE A 17 3.45 -2.19 4.73
C PHE A 17 1.94 -2.46 4.72
N ASN A 18 1.45 -3.24 5.67
CA ASN A 18 0.02 -3.58 5.79
C ASN A 18 -0.87 -2.34 5.91
N THR A 19 -0.44 -1.31 6.66
CA THR A 19 -1.21 -0.07 6.78
C THR A 19 -1.31 0.70 5.46
N LEU A 20 -0.23 0.75 4.67
CA LEU A 20 -0.19 1.50 3.41
C LEU A 20 -0.91 0.77 2.27
N THR A 21 -0.83 -0.55 2.24
CA THR A 21 -1.40 -1.37 1.16
C THR A 21 -2.77 -1.96 1.52
N ALA A 22 -3.25 -1.73 2.75
CA ALA A 22 -4.39 -2.42 3.34
C ALA A 22 -4.27 -3.96 3.29
N SER A 23 -3.04 -4.47 3.24
CA SER A 23 -2.73 -5.91 3.26
C SER A 23 -2.83 -6.48 4.67
N ARG A 24 -2.91 -7.81 4.78
CA ARG A 24 -2.99 -8.55 6.05
C ARG A 24 -1.86 -9.56 6.19
N GLU A 25 -0.65 -9.15 5.82
CA GLU A 25 0.55 -10.00 5.95
C GLU A 25 0.83 -10.31 7.43
N ALA A 26 1.33 -11.51 7.70
CA ALA A 26 1.61 -11.94 9.07
C ALA A 26 2.74 -11.11 9.70
N THR A 27 2.54 -10.66 10.94
CA THR A 27 3.50 -9.84 11.71
C THR A 27 4.15 -10.60 12.88
N GLY A 28 3.90 -11.91 13.00
CA GLY A 28 4.21 -12.76 14.16
C GLY A 28 5.66 -13.28 14.29
N LYS A 29 6.02 -13.69 15.52
CA LYS A 29 7.37 -13.94 16.07
C LYS A 29 8.29 -14.97 15.38
N PHE A 30 7.84 -15.73 14.36
CA PHE A 30 8.61 -16.86 13.81
C PHE A 30 8.69 -16.93 12.29
N LEU A 31 8.14 -15.95 11.56
CA LEU A 31 8.21 -15.93 10.10
C LEU A 31 9.14 -14.80 9.66
N ALA A 32 10.45 -15.02 9.82
CA ALA A 32 11.41 -14.37 8.94
C ALA A 32 11.31 -15.10 7.59
N SER A 33 10.28 -14.77 6.81
CA SER A 33 10.23 -15.20 5.42
C SER A 33 11.14 -14.26 4.63
N ASP A 34 12.12 -14.80 3.89
CA ASP A 34 12.92 -14.06 2.90
C ASP A 34 12.07 -13.54 1.71
N ALA A 35 10.75 -13.71 1.77
CA ALA A 35 9.79 -13.25 0.79
C ALA A 35 9.66 -11.72 0.84
N THR A 36 9.91 -11.08 -0.30
CA THR A 36 9.63 -9.66 -0.49
C THR A 36 8.14 -9.45 -0.70
N HIS A 37 7.51 -8.62 0.14
CA HIS A 37 6.09 -8.27 -0.03
C HIS A 37 5.92 -7.19 -1.11
N LEU A 38 5.08 -7.48 -2.10
CA LEU A 38 4.68 -6.52 -3.14
C LEU A 38 3.24 -6.09 -2.90
N GLY A 39 2.99 -4.79 -2.88
CA GLY A 39 1.66 -4.23 -2.69
C GLY A 39 1.53 -2.85 -3.31
N ILE A 40 0.30 -2.45 -3.59
CA ILE A 40 -0.02 -1.15 -4.20
C ILE A 40 -0.76 -0.33 -3.15
N ALA A 41 -0.19 0.82 -2.79
CA ALA A 41 -0.87 1.84 -2.00
C ALA A 41 -1.57 2.82 -2.95
N LYS A 42 -2.86 3.09 -2.71
CA LYS A 42 -3.60 4.12 -3.44
C LYS A 42 -3.29 5.47 -2.83
N VAL A 43 -2.97 6.46 -3.67
CA VAL A 43 -2.67 7.81 -3.20
C VAL A 43 -3.96 8.62 -3.23
N PRO A 44 -4.47 9.09 -2.08
CA PRO A 44 -5.68 9.90 -2.05
C PRO A 44 -5.39 11.27 -2.67
N ASP A 45 -5.99 11.54 -3.83
CA ASP A 45 -5.95 12.86 -4.47
C ASP A 45 -7.38 13.43 -4.66
N PRO A 46 -7.79 14.42 -3.84
CA PRO A 46 -9.13 14.99 -3.95
C PRO A 46 -9.35 15.74 -5.28
N ARG A 47 -8.29 16.14 -5.98
CA ARG A 47 -8.40 16.84 -7.26
C ARG A 47 -8.95 15.95 -8.37
N LEU A 48 -8.84 14.63 -8.21
CA LEU A 48 -9.41 13.66 -9.15
C LEU A 48 -10.93 13.50 -8.97
N ALA A 49 -11.51 13.97 -7.87
CA ALA A 49 -12.96 13.88 -7.63
C ALA A 49 -13.76 14.84 -8.53
N THR A 50 -13.29 16.08 -8.69
CA THR A 50 -13.96 17.10 -9.52
C THR A 50 -14.16 16.66 -10.98
N PRO A 51 -13.14 16.19 -11.73
CA PRO A 51 -13.33 15.72 -13.10
C PRO A 51 -14.11 14.39 -13.15
N ARG A 52 -14.01 13.53 -12.14
CA ARG A 52 -14.82 12.31 -12.06
C ARG A 52 -16.31 12.66 -12.04
N ASP A 53 -16.71 13.60 -11.20
CA ASP A 53 -18.12 13.98 -11.02
C ASP A 53 -18.63 14.84 -12.19
N LEU A 54 -17.76 15.62 -12.83
CA LEU A 54 -18.11 16.43 -14.00
C LEU A 54 -18.34 15.58 -15.27
N PHE A 55 -17.51 14.55 -15.49
CA PHE A 55 -17.50 13.80 -16.75
C PHE A 55 -18.10 12.39 -16.65
N ASN A 56 -18.41 11.90 -15.45
CA ASN A 56 -18.93 10.54 -15.19
C ASN A 56 -18.27 9.46 -16.07
N PRO A 57 -16.93 9.32 -16.00
CA PRO A 57 -16.21 8.41 -16.89
C PRO A 57 -16.58 6.95 -16.58
N LYS A 58 -16.58 6.10 -17.61
CA LYS A 58 -16.82 4.65 -17.47
C LYS A 58 -15.81 3.95 -16.54
N LYS A 59 -14.62 4.54 -16.37
CA LYS A 59 -13.57 4.05 -15.48
C LYS A 59 -12.97 5.20 -14.70
N TYR A 60 -12.88 5.04 -13.38
CA TYR A 60 -12.18 5.92 -12.47
C TYR A 60 -11.04 5.15 -11.80
N THR A 61 -9.81 5.67 -11.88
CA THR A 61 -8.63 5.05 -11.25
C THR A 61 -7.99 6.07 -10.32
N PRO A 62 -8.20 5.95 -9.00
CA PRO A 62 -7.50 6.73 -7.98
C PRO A 62 -6.14 6.09 -7.63
#